data_AF-A0A7W7KEH4-F1
#
_entry.id   AF-A0A7W7KEH4-F1
#
_cell.length_a   1.000
_cell.length_b   1.000
_cell.length_c   1.000
_cell.angle_alpha   90.00
_cell.angle_beta   90.00
_cell.angle_gamma   90.00
#
_symmetry.space_group_name_H-M   'P 1'
#
loop_
_entity.id
_entity.type
_entity.pdbx_description
1 polymer ?
#
loop_
_entity_poly.entity_id
_entity_poly.type
_entity_poly.pdbx_seq_one_letter_code
_entity_poly.pdbx_strand_id
1 'polypeptide(L)'
;MGFKIRYVKTYTADECRKAPNDIFVFGDNTVGKGKAPGAGQAVIRDEPNAFGVPTKVAPSNAASSFFSDKEEEIELVKSRLRELFKLGRQGKTLVFPEEGIGTGRAKMAEKSPKAFALMMDILENHFGVEFKKKPKRSTSSPSDSMEP
;
A
#
# COMPACT_ATOMS: atom_id res chain seq x y z
N MET A 1 -3.81 -13.10 -17.92
CA MET A 1 -3.95 -11.66 -18.25
C MET A 1 -3.46 -10.88 -17.04
N GLY A 2 -2.28 -10.26 -17.13
CA GLY A 2 -1.63 -9.57 -16.01
C GLY A 2 -2.29 -8.23 -15.66
N PHE A 3 -1.94 -7.67 -14.51
CA PHE A 3 -2.38 -6.33 -14.12
C PHE A 3 -1.67 -5.25 -14.94
N LYS A 4 -2.38 -4.15 -15.23
CA LYS A 4 -1.77 -2.96 -15.81
C LYS A 4 -1.17 -2.14 -14.67
N ILE A 5 0.16 -2.09 -14.58
CA ILE A 5 0.89 -1.41 -13.51
C ILE A 5 1.59 -0.16 -14.06
N ARG A 6 1.51 0.95 -13.32
CA ARG A 6 2.27 2.18 -13.57
C ARG A 6 2.94 2.62 -12.27
N TYR A 7 4.15 3.17 -12.35
CA TYR A 7 4.82 3.78 -11.21
C TYR A 7 4.88 5.29 -11.38
N VAL A 8 4.74 6.03 -10.28
CA VAL A 8 4.99 7.48 -10.27
C VAL A 8 5.75 7.90 -9.03
N LYS A 9 6.56 8.94 -9.17
CA LYS A 9 7.40 9.47 -8.09
C LYS A 9 6.64 10.34 -7.09
N THR A 10 5.65 11.09 -7.57
CA THR A 10 4.90 12.07 -6.76
C THR A 10 3.42 11.91 -7.06
N TYR A 11 2.61 12.12 -6.03
CA TYR A 11 1.15 12.02 -6.11
C TYR A 11 0.58 13.42 -5.96
N THR A 12 -0.28 13.81 -6.88
CA THR A 12 -1.07 15.05 -6.80
C THR A 12 -2.54 14.76 -7.09
N ALA A 13 -3.42 15.57 -6.49
CA ALA A 13 -4.86 15.49 -6.75
C ALA A 13 -5.19 15.71 -8.25
N ASP A 14 -4.45 16.59 -8.91
CA ASP A 14 -4.61 16.87 -10.34
C ASP A 14 -4.28 15.64 -11.22
N GLU A 15 -3.20 14.91 -10.92
CA GLU A 15 -2.87 13.66 -11.62
C GLU A 15 -3.96 12.59 -11.43
N CYS A 16 -4.53 12.49 -10.22
CA CYS A 16 -5.64 11.58 -9.96
C CYS A 16 -6.87 11.91 -10.82
N ARG A 17 -7.24 13.19 -10.91
CA ARG A 17 -8.39 13.66 -11.70
C ARG A 17 -8.19 13.52 -13.19
N LYS A 18 -6.96 13.67 -13.68
CA LYS A 18 -6.60 13.48 -15.10
C LYS A 18 -6.66 12.01 -15.54
N ALA A 19 -6.58 11.07 -14.61
CA ALA A 19 -6.63 9.64 -14.88
C ALA A 19 -7.76 8.93 -14.11
N PRO A 20 -9.05 9.26 -14.36
CA PRO A 20 -10.18 8.78 -13.56
C PRO A 20 -10.40 7.25 -13.63
N ASN A 21 -9.84 6.59 -14.64
CA ASN A 21 -9.91 5.13 -14.79
C ASN A 21 -8.76 4.38 -14.11
N ASP A 22 -7.72 5.09 -13.67
CA ASP A 22 -6.60 4.53 -12.93
C ASP A 22 -6.92 4.52 -11.44
N ILE A 23 -6.29 3.61 -10.68
CA ILE A 23 -6.36 3.56 -9.22
C ILE A 23 -5.00 3.92 -8.65
N PHE A 24 -4.94 4.99 -7.86
CA PHE A 24 -3.71 5.45 -7.22
C PHE A 24 -3.57 4.84 -5.83
N VAL A 25 -2.66 3.87 -5.71
CA VAL A 25 -2.45 3.10 -4.48
C VAL A 25 -1.43 3.80 -3.61
N PHE A 26 -1.77 4.13 -2.36
CA PHE A 26 -0.86 4.81 -1.45
C PHE A 26 -0.85 4.19 -0.05
N GLY A 27 0.21 4.46 0.71
CA GLY A 27 0.26 4.11 2.13
C GLY A 27 -0.59 5.06 2.96
N ASP A 28 -1.55 4.52 3.70
CA ASP A 28 -2.46 5.25 4.57
C ASP A 28 -2.30 4.85 6.05
N ASN A 29 -2.93 5.61 6.95
CA ASN A 29 -3.14 5.27 8.35
C ASN A 29 -4.60 4.88 8.61
N THR A 30 -4.83 4.02 9.59
CA THR A 30 -6.18 3.49 9.88
C THR A 30 -7.17 4.55 10.34
N VAL A 31 -6.70 5.66 10.93
CA VAL A 31 -7.57 6.80 11.28
C VAL A 31 -7.93 7.71 10.11
N GLY A 32 -7.36 7.50 8.91
CA GLY A 32 -7.71 8.25 7.69
C GLY A 32 -7.40 9.74 7.74
N LYS A 33 -6.44 10.17 8.55
CA LYS A 33 -6.14 11.60 8.81
C LYS A 33 -4.72 12.00 8.41
N GLY A 34 -4.41 13.28 8.61
CA GLY A 34 -3.05 13.82 8.48
C GLY A 34 -2.70 14.30 7.07
N LYS A 35 -3.64 14.93 6.36
CA LYS A 35 -3.32 15.69 5.14
C LYS A 35 -2.68 17.02 5.54
N ALA A 36 -1.41 17.22 5.20
CA ALA A 36 -0.68 18.45 5.44
C ALA A 36 0.49 18.57 4.43
N PRO A 37 1.07 19.76 4.22
CA PRO A 37 2.32 19.90 3.48
C PRO A 37 3.37 18.90 3.98
N GLY A 38 3.90 18.06 3.10
CA GLY A 38 4.86 17.03 3.44
C GLY A 38 4.30 15.72 4.02
N ALA A 39 2.97 15.51 4.03
CA ALA A 39 2.32 14.28 4.52
C ALA A 39 2.57 13.01 3.68
N GLY A 40 3.50 13.06 2.72
CA GLY A 40 3.76 11.94 1.81
C GLY A 40 2.67 11.82 0.76
N GLN A 41 2.18 10.62 0.51
CA GLN A 41 1.20 10.34 -0.55
C GLN A 41 -0.25 10.54 -0.11
N ALA A 42 -0.51 10.74 1.19
CA ALA A 42 -1.86 10.95 1.74
C ALA A 42 -2.58 12.20 1.18
N VAL A 43 -1.91 13.04 0.40
CA VAL A 43 -2.50 14.24 -0.22
C VAL A 43 -3.67 13.91 -1.14
N ILE A 44 -3.66 12.72 -1.75
CA ILE A 44 -4.70 12.28 -2.69
C ILE A 44 -5.85 11.53 -2.03
N ARG A 45 -5.85 11.36 -0.69
CA ARG A 45 -6.83 10.50 0.00
C ARG A 45 -8.29 10.77 -0.37
N ASP A 46 -8.62 12.03 -0.67
CA ASP A 46 -10.00 12.46 -0.93
C ASP A 46 -10.39 12.30 -2.41
N GLU A 47 -9.47 11.85 -3.27
CA GLU A 47 -9.76 11.63 -4.68
C GLU A 47 -10.50 10.29 -4.87
N PRO A 48 -11.52 10.24 -5.75
CA PRO A 48 -12.41 9.08 -5.87
C PRO A 48 -11.72 7.81 -6.39
N ASN A 49 -10.54 7.98 -6.99
CA ASN A 49 -9.72 6.90 -7.51
C ASN A 49 -8.43 6.68 -6.69
N ALA A 50 -8.34 7.25 -5.50
CA ALA A 50 -7.29 6.95 -4.54
C ALA A 50 -7.64 5.70 -3.73
N PHE A 51 -6.66 4.84 -3.50
CA PHE A 51 -6.81 3.59 -2.77
C PHE A 51 -5.76 3.49 -1.67
N GLY A 52 -6.16 3.81 -0.44
CA GLY A 52 -5.31 3.71 0.74
C GLY A 52 -5.14 2.26 1.19
N VAL A 53 -3.87 1.83 1.28
CA VAL A 53 -3.46 0.59 1.94
C VAL A 53 -2.99 0.95 3.36
N PRO A 54 -3.57 0.38 4.42
CA PRO A 54 -3.21 0.72 5.79
C PRO A 54 -1.79 0.24 6.08
N THR A 55 -0.92 1.16 6.48
CA THR A 55 0.50 0.92 6.74
C THR A 55 0.95 1.42 8.11
N LYS A 56 0.02 2.04 8.85
CA LYS A 56 0.26 2.73 10.11
C LYS A 56 -1.06 2.92 10.87
N VAL A 57 -1.03 3.07 12.19
CA VAL A 57 -2.24 3.38 12.98
C VAL A 57 -2.64 4.85 12.84
N ALA A 58 -1.71 5.78 13.07
CA ALA A 58 -2.00 7.21 13.12
C ALA A 58 -0.92 8.09 12.45
N PRO A 59 -1.25 9.32 12.02
CA PRO A 59 -0.32 10.21 11.33
C PRO A 59 0.64 10.94 12.30
N SER A 60 1.19 10.22 13.28
CA SER A 60 2.12 10.77 14.28
C SER A 60 3.38 9.90 14.42
N ASN A 61 4.42 10.41 15.10
CA ASN A 61 5.64 9.65 15.39
C ASN A 61 5.65 8.99 16.77
N ALA A 62 4.54 9.01 17.51
CA ALA A 62 4.44 8.26 18.76
C ALA A 62 4.56 6.74 18.49
N ALA A 63 5.11 5.99 19.44
CA ALA A 63 5.29 4.55 19.29
C ALA A 63 3.98 3.82 18.98
N SER A 64 2.89 4.20 19.64
CA SER A 64 1.53 3.68 19.41
C SER A 64 0.92 4.03 18.06
N SER A 65 1.54 4.92 17.30
CA SER A 65 1.09 5.26 15.95
C SER A 65 1.59 4.29 14.89
N PHE A 66 2.63 3.51 15.17
CA PHE A 66 3.16 2.53 14.22
C PHE A 66 2.44 1.19 14.36
N PHE A 67 2.39 0.42 13.26
CA PHE A 67 2.07 -1.00 13.36
C PHE A 67 3.16 -1.73 14.14
N SER A 68 2.78 -2.86 14.74
CA SER A 68 3.63 -3.67 15.60
C SER A 68 3.49 -5.17 15.33
N ASP A 69 3.14 -5.56 14.10
CA ASP A 69 2.90 -6.95 13.68
C ASP A 69 1.79 -7.66 14.46
N LYS A 70 0.75 -6.91 14.85
CA LYS A 70 -0.44 -7.55 15.41
C LYS A 70 -1.22 -8.24 14.30
N GLU A 71 -1.86 -9.36 14.62
CA GLU A 71 -2.64 -10.13 13.65
C GLU A 71 -3.73 -9.29 12.98
N GLU A 72 -4.41 -8.44 13.75
CA GLU A 72 -5.40 -7.48 13.26
C GLU A 72 -4.83 -6.49 12.22
N GLU A 73 -3.57 -6.08 12.36
CA GLU A 73 -2.91 -5.18 11.39
C GLU A 73 -2.55 -5.93 10.09
N ILE A 74 -2.10 -7.18 10.23
CA ILE A 74 -1.76 -8.08 9.12
C ILE A 74 -3.02 -8.39 8.30
N GLU A 75 -4.11 -8.79 8.96
CA GLU A 75 -5.38 -9.08 8.31
C GLU A 75 -6.00 -7.83 7.67
N LEU A 76 -5.82 -6.66 8.27
CA LEU A 76 -6.26 -5.41 7.68
C LEU A 76 -5.53 -5.12 6.35
N VAL A 77 -4.21 -5.33 6.30
CA VAL A 77 -3.42 -5.21 5.06
C VAL A 77 -3.89 -6.23 4.02
N LYS A 78 -4.03 -7.50 4.39
CA LYS A 78 -4.49 -8.57 3.48
C LYS A 78 -5.87 -8.25 2.89
N SER A 79 -6.83 -7.91 3.75
CA SER A 79 -8.20 -7.57 3.34
C SER A 79 -8.19 -6.44 2.31
N ARG A 80 -7.42 -5.38 2.58
CA ARG A 80 -7.35 -4.23 1.68
C ARG A 80 -6.66 -4.56 0.35
N LEU A 81 -5.66 -5.44 0.34
CA LEU A 81 -5.04 -5.91 -0.90
C LEU A 81 -5.97 -6.83 -1.71
N ARG A 82 -6.83 -7.63 -1.06
CA ARG A 82 -7.88 -8.40 -1.77
C ARG A 82 -8.87 -7.48 -2.49
N GLU A 83 -9.26 -6.38 -1.87
CA GLU A 83 -10.11 -5.37 -2.52
C GLU A 83 -9.40 -4.70 -3.71
N LEU A 84 -8.12 -4.34 -3.56
CA LEU A 84 -7.31 -3.83 -4.66
C LEU A 84 -7.21 -4.83 -5.83
N PHE A 85 -7.04 -6.11 -5.50
CA PHE A 85 -7.01 -7.19 -6.50
C PHE A 85 -8.31 -7.22 -7.31
N LYS A 86 -9.47 -7.23 -6.63
CA LYS A 86 -10.79 -7.21 -7.27
C LYS A 86 -10.95 -6.00 -8.19
N LEU A 87 -10.50 -4.82 -7.77
CA LEU A 87 -10.52 -3.61 -8.60
C LEU A 87 -9.60 -3.69 -9.82
N GLY A 88 -8.37 -4.20 -9.66
CA GLY A 88 -7.45 -4.37 -10.78
C GLY A 88 -7.96 -5.39 -11.81
N ARG A 89 -8.70 -6.42 -11.36
CA ARG A 89 -9.34 -7.41 -12.25
C ARG A 89 -10.46 -6.81 -13.12
N GLN A 90 -10.97 -5.63 -12.78
CA GLN A 90 -11.91 -4.87 -13.63
C GLN A 90 -11.21 -4.16 -14.80
N GLY A 91 -9.91 -4.40 -15.03
CA GLY A 91 -9.16 -3.83 -16.15
C GLY A 91 -8.60 -2.43 -15.91
N LYS A 92 -8.72 -1.92 -14.68
CA LYS A 92 -8.17 -0.63 -14.24
C LYS A 92 -6.64 -0.70 -14.15
N THR A 93 -5.97 0.41 -14.43
CA THR A 93 -4.53 0.55 -14.20
C THR A 93 -4.29 0.80 -12.72
N LEU A 94 -3.38 0.04 -12.11
CA LEU A 94 -2.95 0.28 -10.74
C LEU A 94 -1.66 1.11 -10.77
N VAL A 95 -1.72 2.27 -10.12
CA VAL A 95 -0.63 3.23 -10.05
C VAL A 95 -0.01 3.11 -8.68
N PHE A 96 1.27 2.79 -8.61
CA PHE A 96 2.03 2.65 -7.37
C PHE A 96 3.09 3.74 -7.23
N PRO A 97 3.49 4.09 -6.00
CA PRO A 97 4.64 4.96 -5.81
C PRO A 97 5.94 4.23 -6.08
N GLU A 98 6.90 4.87 -6.76
CA GLU A 98 8.22 4.27 -7.05
C GLU A 98 8.98 3.81 -5.79
N GLU A 99 8.82 4.54 -4.68
CA GLU A 99 9.48 4.25 -3.39
C GLU A 99 8.81 3.12 -2.59
N GLY A 100 7.70 2.57 -3.10
CA GLY A 100 6.92 1.54 -2.43
C GLY A 100 5.91 2.06 -1.40
N ILE A 101 5.08 1.13 -0.93
CA ILE A 101 4.04 1.35 0.08
C ILE A 101 4.57 0.90 1.44
N GLY A 102 4.20 1.60 2.51
CA GLY A 102 4.65 1.28 3.88
C GLY A 102 6.10 1.65 4.18
N THR A 103 6.78 2.29 3.22
CA THR A 103 8.13 2.83 3.38
C THR A 103 8.07 4.26 3.95
N GLY A 104 9.25 4.85 4.21
CA GLY A 104 9.34 6.24 4.69
C GLY A 104 8.68 6.44 6.07
N ARG A 105 7.59 7.21 6.12
CA ARG A 105 6.94 7.65 7.38
C ARG A 105 6.23 6.52 8.15
N ALA A 106 5.85 5.44 7.45
CA ALA A 106 5.22 4.27 8.04
C ALA A 106 6.24 3.33 8.73
N LYS A 107 7.49 3.29 8.23
CA LYS A 107 8.58 2.49 8.79
C LYS A 107 8.23 1.02 9.02
N MET A 108 7.37 0.42 8.19
CA MET A 108 6.90 -0.95 8.43
C MET A 108 8.05 -1.97 8.47
N ALA A 109 9.09 -1.81 7.66
CA ALA A 109 10.27 -2.68 7.70
C ALA A 109 10.99 -2.71 9.07
N GLU A 110 10.89 -1.63 9.86
CA GLU A 110 11.48 -1.51 11.20
C GLU A 110 10.48 -1.90 12.29
N LYS A 111 9.22 -1.46 12.16
CA LYS A 111 8.21 -1.53 13.23
C LYS A 111 7.28 -2.74 13.13
N SER A 112 7.02 -3.21 11.92
CA SER A 112 6.10 -4.31 11.61
C SER A 112 6.65 -5.16 10.45
N PRO A 113 7.83 -5.79 10.61
CA PRO A 113 8.50 -6.52 9.54
C PRO A 113 7.68 -7.69 8.98
N LYS A 114 6.83 -8.36 9.77
CA LYS A 114 5.99 -9.46 9.28
C LYS A 114 4.90 -8.94 8.35
N ALA A 115 4.17 -7.91 8.77
CA ALA A 115 3.16 -7.25 7.94
C ALA A 115 3.77 -6.68 6.65
N PHE A 116 4.99 -6.11 6.76
CA PHE A 116 5.71 -5.58 5.60
C PHE A 116 6.12 -6.66 4.61
N ALA A 117 6.69 -7.77 5.10
CA ALA A 117 7.11 -8.89 4.26
C ALA A 117 5.90 -9.49 3.52
N LEU A 118 4.82 -9.77 4.24
CA LEU A 118 3.59 -10.28 3.66
C LEU A 118 3.01 -9.33 2.59
N MET A 119 2.96 -8.03 2.86
CA MET A 119 2.48 -7.04 1.89
C MET A 119 3.30 -7.08 0.61
N MET A 120 4.63 -7.17 0.72
CA MET A 120 5.52 -7.23 -0.43
C MET A 120 5.39 -8.54 -1.20
N ASP A 121 5.29 -9.68 -0.50
CA ASP A 121 5.06 -10.98 -1.11
C ASP A 121 3.75 -11.00 -1.89
N ILE A 122 2.69 -10.40 -1.34
CA ILE A 122 1.40 -10.29 -2.04
C ILE A 122 1.53 -9.43 -3.29
N LEU A 123 2.16 -8.26 -3.19
CA LEU A 123 2.32 -7.33 -4.31
C LEU A 123 3.17 -7.94 -5.43
N GLU A 124 4.23 -8.67 -5.08
CA GLU A 124 5.09 -9.37 -6.04
C GLU A 124 4.34 -10.55 -6.69
N ASN A 125 3.82 -11.48 -5.89
CA ASN A 125 3.29 -12.75 -6.39
C ASN A 125 1.91 -12.64 -7.05
N HIS A 126 1.06 -11.70 -6.62
CA HIS A 126 -0.30 -11.57 -7.16
C HIS A 126 -0.47 -10.41 -8.13
N PHE A 127 0.29 -9.33 -7.97
CA PHE A 127 0.17 -8.16 -8.85
C PHE A 127 1.33 -8.03 -9.85
N GLY A 128 2.45 -8.73 -9.64
CA GLY A 128 3.67 -8.54 -10.44
C GLY A 128 4.34 -7.19 -10.19
N VAL A 129 4.17 -6.64 -8.99
CA VAL A 129 4.74 -5.33 -8.60
C VAL A 129 6.12 -5.55 -8.01
N GLU A 130 7.10 -4.79 -8.51
CA GLU A 130 8.49 -4.87 -8.08
C GLU A 130 8.96 -3.49 -7.59
N PHE A 131 9.28 -3.40 -6.30
CA PHE A 131 9.87 -2.19 -5.71
C PHE A 131 11.37 -2.36 -5.52
N LYS A 132 12.11 -1.23 -5.57
CA LYS A 132 13.56 -1.19 -5.33
C LYS A 132 13.93 -1.59 -3.90
N LYS A 133 13.07 -1.31 -2.92
CA LYS A 133 13.28 -1.65 -1.51
C LYS A 133 12.55 -2.95 -1.18
N LYS A 134 13.29 -4.07 -1.15
CA LYS A 134 12.78 -5.36 -0.70
C LYS A 134 13.12 -5.60 0.78
N PRO A 135 12.26 -6.27 1.57
CA PRO A 135 12.66 -6.80 2.87
C PRO A 135 13.83 -7.77 2.69
N LYS A 136 14.69 -7.90 3.72
CA LYS A 136 15.69 -8.98 3.73
C LYS A 136 14.91 -10.30 3.77
N ARG A 137 14.91 -11.06 2.67
CA ARG A 137 14.21 -12.35 2.59
C ARG A 137 14.79 -13.30 3.64
N SER A 138 13.99 -13.65 4.65
CA SER A 138 14.16 -14.91 5.38
C SER A 138 13.46 -16.00 4.57
N THR A 139 14.15 -17.11 4.34
CA THR A 139 13.67 -18.26 3.57
C THR A 139 12.51 -18.95 4.28
N SER A 140 11.28 -18.45 4.14
CA SER A 140 10.07 -19.18 4.48
C SER A 140 8.89 -18.59 3.70
N SER A 141 8.50 -19.28 2.64
CA SER A 141 7.35 -18.96 1.79
C SER A 141 6.04 -19.14 2.57
N PRO A 142 5.15 -18.12 2.65
CA PRO A 142 3.78 -18.35 3.07
C PRO A 142 2.92 -18.69 1.84
N SER A 143 2.36 -19.90 1.84
CA SER A 143 1.28 -20.30 0.95
C SER A 143 -0.04 -19.68 1.44
N ASP A 144 -0.29 -18.40 1.12
CA ASP A 144 -1.58 -17.78 1.42
C ASP A 144 -2.32 -17.53 0.09
N SER A 145 -3.26 -18.42 -0.22
CA SER A 145 -4.07 -18.37 -1.43
C SER A 145 -5.05 -17.22 -1.36
N MET A 146 -4.87 -16.23 -2.24
CA MET A 146 -5.88 -15.20 -2.52
C MET A 146 -7.08 -15.84 -3.26
N GLU A 147 -7.96 -16.49 -2.52
CA GLU A 147 -9.26 -16.95 -3.05
C GLU A 147 -10.33 -15.83 -2.91
N PRO A 148 -11.29 -15.77 -3.85
CA PRO A 148 -12.26 -14.67 -4.00
C PRO A 148 -13.26 -14.49 -2.84
#